data_AF-A0A924B925-F1
#
_entry.id   AF-A0A924B925-F1
#
_cell.length_a   1.000
_cell.length_b   1.000
_cell.length_c   1.000
_cell.angle_alpha   90.00
_cell.angle_beta   90.00
_cell.angle_gamma   90.00
#
_symmetry.space_group_name_H-M   'P 1'
#
loop_
_entity.id
_entity.type
_entity.pdbx_description
1 polymer ?
#
loop_
_entity_poly.entity_id
_entity_poly.type
_entity_poly.pdbx_seq_one_letter_code
_entity_poly.pdbx_strand_id
1 'polypeptide(L)'
;MFIQGNLQAVFDALYTIGAIDPVLHMDWEQLNSEMNENPQKVVHVCQSVNACRGDQALLIETLKTMDQKSLYYVALEVAREYSEFQDRKELH
;
A
#
# COMPACT_ATOMS: atom_id res chain seq x y z
N MET A 1 0.11 11.18 2.37
CA MET A 1 -1.20 11.20 3.07
C MET A 1 -1.30 9.80 3.65
N PHE A 2 -1.07 9.63 4.95
CA PHE A 2 -0.82 8.30 5.53
C PHE A 2 -2.06 7.42 5.51
N ILE A 3 -1.86 6.10 5.46
CA ILE A 3 -2.96 5.17 5.63
C ILE A 3 -3.47 5.28 7.07
N GLN A 4 -4.58 5.99 7.26
CA GLN A 4 -5.21 6.20 8.55
C GLN A 4 -6.02 4.96 8.91
N GLY A 5 -5.38 3.99 9.55
CA GLY A 5 -6.06 2.78 10.01
C GLY A 5 -5.12 1.60 10.25
N ASN A 6 -5.71 0.42 10.18
CA ASN A 6 -5.05 -0.85 10.44
C ASN A 6 -4.08 -1.18 9.29
N LEU A 7 -2.89 -0.56 9.30
CA LEU A 7 -1.81 -0.77 8.30
C LEU A 7 -1.54 -2.26 8.08
N GLN A 8 -1.65 -3.03 9.16
CA GLN A 8 -1.53 -4.48 9.18
C GLN A 8 -2.62 -5.19 8.36
N ALA A 9 -3.86 -4.69 8.37
CA ALA A 9 -4.95 -5.24 7.55
C ALA A 9 -4.75 -4.94 6.06
N VAL A 10 -4.17 -3.78 5.72
CA VAL A 10 -3.84 -3.44 4.32
C VAL A 10 -2.71 -4.33 3.81
N PHE A 11 -1.66 -4.50 4.62
CA PHE A 11 -0.58 -5.42 4.32
C PHE A 11 -1.08 -6.86 4.15
N ASP A 12 -1.90 -7.35 5.08
CA ASP A 12 -2.47 -8.70 5.02
C ASP A 12 -3.35 -8.91 3.79
N ALA A 13 -4.14 -7.91 3.41
CA ALA A 13 -4.93 -7.94 2.19
C ALA A 13 -4.06 -7.98 0.92
N LEU A 14 -3.01 -7.15 0.85
CA LEU A 14 -2.05 -7.15 -0.26
C LEU A 14 -1.27 -8.47 -0.35
N TYR A 15 -0.91 -9.04 0.79
CA TYR A 15 -0.25 -10.34 0.88
C TYR A 15 -1.18 -11.46 0.40
N THR A 16 -2.45 -11.43 0.83
CA THR A 16 -3.48 -12.41 0.46
C THR A 16 -3.76 -12.42 -1.04
N ILE A 17 -3.72 -11.27 -1.71
CA ILE A 17 -3.88 -11.17 -3.17
C ILE A 17 -2.57 -11.43 -3.94
N GLY A 18 -1.45 -11.65 -3.26
CA GLY A 18 -0.15 -11.89 -3.88
C GLY A 18 0.47 -10.67 -4.54
N ALA A 19 0.05 -9.46 -4.17
CA ALA A 19 0.56 -8.22 -4.76
C ALA A 19 1.91 -7.77 -4.18
N ILE A 20 2.31 -8.32 -3.02
CA ILE A 20 3.59 -7.98 -2.36
C ILE A 20 4.78 -8.61 -3.06
N ASP A 21 4.65 -9.87 -3.47
CA ASP A 21 5.72 -10.64 -4.12
C ASP A 21 6.31 -9.94 -5.36
N PRO A 22 5.51 -9.48 -6.36
CA PRO A 22 6.05 -8.74 -7.50
C PRO A 22 6.68 -7.40 -7.11
N VAL A 23 6.22 -6.75 -6.04
CA VAL A 23 6.77 -5.46 -5.60
C VAL A 23 8.14 -5.64 -4.96
N LEU A 24 8.37 -6.73 -4.24
CA LEU A 24 9.70 -7.08 -3.71
C LEU A 24 10.71 -7.35 -4.83
N HIS A 25 10.24 -7.83 -5.98
CA HIS A 25 11.06 -8.10 -7.16
C HIS A 25 11.17 -6.92 -8.14
N MET A 26 10.46 -5.81 -7.90
CA MET A 26 10.48 -4.62 -8.75
C MET A 26 11.53 -3.60 -8.32
N ASP A 27 11.99 -2.79 -9.27
CA ASP A 27 12.83 -1.62 -9.00
C ASP A 27 12.03 -0.54 -8.27
N TRP A 28 12.23 -0.44 -6.95
CA TRP A 28 11.55 0.56 -6.12
C TRP A 28 11.90 1.99 -6.54
N GLU A 29 13.10 2.22 -7.06
CA GLU A 29 13.50 3.53 -7.59
C GLU A 29 12.66 3.93 -8.81
N GLN A 30 12.43 2.99 -9.73
CA GLN A 30 11.61 3.23 -10.91
C GLN A 30 10.14 3.44 -10.53
N LEU A 31 9.62 2.60 -9.63
CA LEU A 31 8.25 2.71 -9.14
C LEU A 31 8.03 4.06 -8.43
N ASN A 32 8.99 4.49 -7.61
CA ASN A 32 8.94 5.76 -6.90
C ASN A 32 9.06 6.95 -7.87
N SER A 33 9.80 6.80 -8.98
CA SER A 33 9.83 7.79 -10.06
C SER A 33 8.46 7.91 -10.75
N GLU A 34 7.82 6.80 -11.13
CA GLU A 34 6.47 6.80 -11.71
C GLU A 34 5.42 7.37 -10.74
N MET A 35 5.56 7.10 -9.44
CA MET A 35 4.73 7.68 -8.38
C MET A 35 4.92 9.21 -8.28
N ASN A 36 6.15 9.69 -8.38
CA ASN A 36 6.46 11.12 -8.40
C ASN A 36 5.93 11.82 -9.67
N GLU A 37 5.88 11.12 -10.80
CA GLU A 37 5.24 11.63 -12.01
C GLU A 37 3.71 11.67 -11.90
N ASN A 38 3.10 10.79 -11.09
CA ASN A 38 1.66 10.67 -10.93
C ASN A 38 1.21 10.67 -9.45
N PRO A 39 1.50 11.74 -8.68
CA PRO A 39 1.21 11.78 -7.25
C PRO A 39 -0.29 11.72 -6.95
N GLN A 40 -1.13 12.15 -7.90
CA GLN A 40 -2.58 12.09 -7.77
C GLN A 40 -3.11 10.66 -7.71
N LYS A 41 -2.50 9.72 -8.45
CA LYS A 41 -2.91 8.31 -8.40
C LYS A 41 -2.62 7.71 -7.05
N VAL A 42 -1.43 7.95 -6.53
CA VAL A 42 -1.01 7.48 -5.20
C VAL A 42 -1.97 7.99 -4.13
N VAL A 43 -2.25 9.30 -4.13
CA VAL A 43 -3.20 9.91 -3.18
C VAL A 43 -4.60 9.33 -3.32
N HIS A 44 -5.11 9.15 -4.54
CA HIS A 44 -6.45 8.60 -4.78
C HIS A 44 -6.58 7.16 -4.28
N VAL A 45 -5.54 6.36 -4.51
CA VAL A 45 -5.52 4.96 -4.08
C VAL A 45 -5.42 4.88 -2.54
N CYS A 46 -4.57 5.68 -1.91
CA CYS A 46 -4.50 5.77 -0.45
C CYS A 46 -5.81 6.30 0.17
N GLN A 47 -6.50 7.23 -0.49
CA GLN A 47 -7.83 7.67 -0.07
C GLN A 47 -8.87 6.54 -0.17
N SER A 48 -8.81 5.72 -1.23
CA SER A 48 -9.72 4.59 -1.42
C SER A 48 -9.52 3.51 -0.34
N VAL A 49 -8.25 3.23 -0.01
CA VAL A 49 -7.87 2.37 1.11
C VAL A 49 -8.35 2.93 2.45
N ASN A 50 -8.13 4.22 2.70
CA ASN A 50 -8.61 4.89 3.92
C ASN A 50 -10.14 4.94 4.02
N ALA A 51 -10.84 5.05 2.89
CA ALA A 51 -12.29 5.04 2.84
C ALA A 51 -12.89 3.71 3.31
N CYS A 52 -12.13 2.61 3.22
CA CYS A 52 -12.55 1.30 3.72
C CYS A 52 -12.62 1.23 5.26
N ARG A 53 -12.12 2.25 6.00
CA ARG A 53 -12.21 2.36 7.46
C ARG A 53 -11.82 1.10 8.26
N GLY A 54 -10.89 0.30 7.73
CA GLY A 54 -10.43 -0.93 8.38
C GLY A 54 -11.31 -2.16 8.14
N ASP A 55 -12.31 -2.10 7.26
CA ASP A 55 -13.04 -3.28 6.80
C ASP A 55 -12.18 -4.06 5.81
N GLN A 56 -11.62 -5.18 6.29
CA GLN A 56 -10.69 -6.01 5.52
C GLN A 56 -11.34 -6.64 4.28
N ALA A 57 -12.63 -7.01 4.35
CA ALA A 57 -13.32 -7.62 3.22
C ALA A 57 -13.51 -6.59 2.10
N LEU A 58 -13.99 -5.38 2.46
CA LEU A 58 -14.15 -4.28 1.52
C LEU A 58 -12.82 -3.82 0.92
N LEU A 59 -11.76 -3.84 1.73
CA LEU A 59 -10.42 -3.49 1.28
C LEU A 59 -9.87 -4.51 0.27
N ILE A 60 -10.03 -5.81 0.53
CA ILE A 60 -9.63 -6.86 -0.43
C ILE A 60 -10.44 -6.72 -1.74
N GLU A 61 -11.74 -6.46 -1.67
CA GLU A 61 -12.55 -6.23 -2.88
C GLU A 61 -12.08 -5.00 -3.64
N THR A 62 -11.84 -3.89 -2.96
CA THR A 62 -11.33 -2.64 -3.57
C THR A 62 -9.99 -2.88 -4.25
N LEU A 63 -9.06 -3.53 -3.56
CA LEU A 63 -7.75 -3.89 -4.11
C LEU A 63 -7.88 -4.84 -5.33
N LYS A 64 -8.78 -5.82 -5.29
CA LYS A 64 -9.02 -6.70 -6.45
C LYS A 64 -9.60 -5.97 -7.66
N THR A 65 -10.35 -4.90 -7.45
CA THR A 65 -10.89 -4.07 -8.55
C THR A 65 -9.89 -3.05 -9.10
N MET A 66 -8.76 -2.84 -8.42
CA MET A 66 -7.73 -1.90 -8.83
C MET A 66 -6.77 -2.50 -9.85
N ASP A 67 -6.24 -1.64 -10.71
CA ASP A 67 -5.17 -2.02 -11.63
C ASP A 67 -3.91 -2.49 -10.87
N GLN A 68 -3.20 -3.42 -11.48
CA GLN A 68 -1.97 -4.00 -10.94
C GLN A 68 -0.92 -2.93 -10.56
N LYS A 69 -0.80 -1.86 -11.36
CA LYS A 69 0.09 -0.72 -11.03
C LYS A 69 -0.32 0.00 -9.75
N SER A 70 -1.63 0.20 -9.55
CA SER A 70 -2.16 0.84 -8.35
C SER A 70 -1.88 0.00 -7.11
N LEU A 71 -2.02 -1.34 -7.23
CA LEU A 71 -1.64 -2.27 -6.17
C LEU A 71 -0.17 -2.17 -5.78
N TYR A 72 0.72 -2.01 -6.77
CA TYR A 72 2.15 -1.85 -6.52
C TYR A 72 2.48 -0.56 -5.77
N TYR A 73 1.83 0.55 -6.11
CA TYR A 73 2.01 1.81 -5.39
C TYR A 73 1.57 1.71 -3.93
N VAL A 74 0.44 1.05 -3.65
CA VAL A 74 -0.03 0.85 -2.27
C VAL A 74 0.91 -0.06 -1.52
N ALA A 75 1.32 -1.18 -2.12
CA ALA A 75 2.23 -2.11 -1.49
C ALA A 75 3.56 -1.46 -1.13
N LEU A 76 4.10 -0.59 -1.99
CA LEU A 76 5.32 0.14 -1.70
C LEU A 76 5.14 1.17 -0.58
N GLU A 77 4.05 1.98 -0.59
CA GLU A 77 3.78 2.92 0.50
C GLU A 77 3.54 2.19 1.83
N VAL A 78 2.74 1.13 1.82
CA VAL A 78 2.46 0.30 3.01
C VAL A 78 3.74 -0.33 3.54
N ALA A 79 4.58 -0.92 2.67
CA ALA A 79 5.84 -1.52 3.10
C ALA A 79 6.80 -0.49 3.71
N ARG A 80 6.87 0.70 3.12
CA ARG A 80 7.69 1.81 3.64
C ARG A 80 7.17 2.31 4.98
N GLU A 81 5.87 2.59 5.09
CA GLU A 81 5.24 3.01 6.34
C GLU A 81 5.37 1.92 7.41
N TYR A 82 5.22 0.65 7.06
CA TYR A 82 5.32 -0.48 8.00
C TYR A 82 6.75 -0.66 8.50
N SER A 83 7.75 -0.53 7.61
CA SER A 83 9.17 -0.55 7.98
C SER A 83 9.52 0.61 8.91
N GLU A 84 9.06 1.83 8.62
CA GLU A 84 9.26 2.99 9.51
C GLU A 84 8.51 2.83 10.85
N PHE A 85 7.35 2.18 10.85
CA PHE A 85 6.57 1.93 12.06
C PHE A 85 7.19 0.85 12.95
N GLN A 86 7.75 -0.21 12.37
CA GLN A 86 8.51 -1.21 13.13
C GLN A 86 9.83 -0.65 13.66
N ASP A 87 10.57 0.10 12.85
CA ASP A 87 11.81 0.76 13.25
C ASP A 87 11.60 1.68 14.47
N ARG A 88 10.51 2.48 14.46
CA ARG A 88 10.13 3.31 15.62
C ARG A 88 9.71 2.52 16.86
N LYS A 89 9.22 1.29 16.71
CA LYS A 89 8.87 0.43 17.85
C LYS A 89 10.08 -0.26 18.47
N GLU A 90 11.12 -0.55 17.69
CA GLU A 90 12.35 -1.13 18.22
C GLU A 90 13.25 -0.10 18.94
N LEU A 91 13.04 1.20 18.69
CA LEU A 91 13.77 2.29 19.34
C LEU A 91 13.21 2.75 20.70
N HIS A 92 12.24 2.04 21.29
CA HIS A 92 11.64 2.36 22.59
C HIS A 92 11.63 1.23 23.61
#